data_AF-A0A955MFJ5-F1
#
_entry.id   AF-A0A955MFJ5-F1
#
_cell.length_a   1.000
_cell.length_b   1.000
_cell.length_c   1.000
_cell.angle_alpha   90.00
_cell.angle_beta   90.00
_cell.angle_gamma   90.00
#
_symmetry.space_group_name_H-M   'P 1'
#
loop_
_entity.id
_entity.type
_entity.pdbx_description
1 polymer ?
#
loop_
_entity_poly.entity_id
_entity_poly.type
_entity_poly.pdbx_seq_one_letter_code
_entity_poly.pdbx_strand_id
1 'polypeptide(L)'
;MGLKEKIRCGWVPADNPLYQKYHDVEWGVPVYDDRVIFEFLVLESAQAGLSWITILRKRENYRKVFKGFDPRKIIKFTKADVERLLQDAGIIRNRMKIEATINNAKCFL
;
A
#
# COMPACT_ATOMS: atom_id res chain seq x y z
N MET A 1 18.96 -23.89 -22.80
CA MET A 1 17.55 -23.51 -22.97
C MET A 1 17.42 -22.08 -22.49
N GLY A 2 17.43 -21.09 -23.40
CA GLY A 2 17.44 -19.67 -23.02
C GLY A 2 16.14 -19.31 -22.33
N LEU A 3 16.22 -18.69 -21.15
CA LEU A 3 15.05 -18.11 -20.49
C LEU A 3 14.40 -17.12 -21.45
N LYS A 4 13.17 -17.42 -21.88
CA LYS A 4 12.38 -16.49 -22.69
C LYS A 4 12.12 -15.25 -21.82
N GLU A 5 12.62 -14.11 -22.24
CA GLU A 5 12.41 -12.86 -21.52
C GLU A 5 10.90 -12.56 -21.48
N LYS A 6 10.34 -12.37 -20.27
CA LYS A 6 8.92 -12.06 -20.11
C LYS A 6 8.64 -10.67 -20.67
N ILE A 7 7.80 -10.58 -21.69
CA ILE A 7 7.25 -9.31 -22.18
C ILE A 7 6.26 -8.82 -21.12
N ARG A 8 6.51 -7.63 -20.55
CA ARG A 8 5.66 -7.00 -19.52
C ARG A 8 4.98 -5.75 -20.06
N CYS A 9 3.98 -5.25 -19.33
CA CYS A 9 3.35 -3.97 -19.66
C CYS A 9 4.39 -2.83 -19.70
N GLY A 10 4.19 -1.85 -20.59
CA GLY A 10 5.15 -0.77 -20.83
C GLY A 10 5.42 0.17 -19.63
N TRP A 11 4.59 0.11 -18.58
CA TRP A 11 4.79 0.87 -17.35
C TRP A 11 5.68 0.14 -16.33
N VAL A 12 6.08 -1.11 -16.57
CA VAL A 12 6.96 -1.88 -15.69
C VAL A 12 8.43 -1.58 -16.01
N PRO A 13 9.22 -1.00 -15.08
CA PRO A 13 10.63 -0.76 -15.34
C PRO A 13 11.44 -2.06 -15.45
N ALA A 14 12.27 -2.16 -16.47
CA ALA A 14 13.10 -3.34 -16.75
C ALA A 14 14.21 -3.58 -15.69
N ASP A 15 14.60 -2.54 -14.97
CA ASP A 15 15.66 -2.55 -13.95
C ASP A 15 15.12 -2.62 -12.51
N ASN A 16 13.82 -2.89 -12.33
CA ASN A 16 13.19 -2.89 -11.01
C ASN A 16 12.54 -4.25 -10.66
N PRO A 17 13.29 -5.17 -10.02
CA PRO A 17 12.78 -6.49 -9.67
C PRO A 17 11.56 -6.47 -8.74
N LEU A 18 11.46 -5.48 -7.84
CA LEU A 18 10.30 -5.34 -6.95
C LEU A 18 9.04 -5.03 -7.75
N TYR A 19 9.12 -4.09 -8.69
CA TYR A 19 7.98 -3.73 -9.53
C TYR A 19 7.61 -4.87 -10.49
N GLN A 20 8.60 -5.55 -11.06
CA GLN A 20 8.37 -6.73 -11.90
C GLN A 20 7.67 -7.85 -11.13
N LYS A 21 8.10 -8.13 -9.90
CA LYS A 21 7.43 -9.12 -9.06
C LYS A 21 5.98 -8.71 -8.80
N TYR A 22 5.73 -7.46 -8.38
CA TYR A 22 4.38 -6.94 -8.16
C TYR A 22 3.49 -7.10 -9.40
N HIS A 23 4.00 -6.69 -10.58
CA HIS A 23 3.28 -6.86 -11.84
C HIS A 23 2.97 -8.34 -12.13
N ASP A 24 3.97 -9.21 -12.00
CA ASP A 24 3.88 -10.60 -12.45
C ASP A 24 2.98 -11.45 -11.54
N VAL A 25 2.81 -11.10 -10.26
CA VAL A 25 2.18 -11.98 -9.26
C VAL A 25 1.03 -11.34 -8.49
N GLU A 26 0.85 -10.02 -8.56
CA GLU A 26 -0.20 -9.31 -7.80
C GLU A 26 -1.09 -8.44 -8.69
N TRP A 27 -0.52 -7.70 -9.63
CA TRP A 27 -1.28 -6.76 -10.45
C TRP A 27 -2.20 -7.48 -11.44
N GLY A 28 -3.50 -7.17 -11.39
CA GLY A 28 -4.51 -7.79 -12.26
C GLY A 28 -4.90 -9.22 -11.87
N VAL A 29 -4.36 -9.76 -10.77
CA VAL A 29 -4.77 -11.05 -10.21
C VAL A 29 -6.03 -10.84 -9.37
N PRO A 30 -7.10 -11.62 -9.57
CA PRO A 30 -8.31 -11.53 -8.75
C PRO A 30 -8.04 -11.76 -7.26
N VAL A 31 -8.57 -10.89 -6.41
CA VAL A 31 -8.50 -10.99 -4.95
C VAL A 31 -9.91 -10.93 -4.39
N TYR A 32 -10.21 -11.84 -3.46
CA TYR A 32 -11.51 -11.94 -2.79
C TYR A 32 -11.40 -11.80 -1.26
N ASP A 33 -10.18 -11.63 -0.74
CA ASP A 33 -9.95 -11.37 0.68
C ASP A 33 -10.16 -9.87 0.97
N ASP A 34 -11.17 -9.56 1.78
CA ASP A 34 -11.55 -8.20 2.18
C ASP A 34 -10.40 -7.40 2.78
N ARG A 35 -9.52 -8.04 3.56
CA ARG A 35 -8.40 -7.35 4.20
C ARG A 35 -7.33 -6.98 3.17
N VAL A 36 -7.06 -7.84 2.20
CA VAL A 36 -6.15 -7.54 1.08
C VAL A 36 -6.74 -6.44 0.21
N ILE A 37 -8.04 -6.48 -0.09
CA ILE A 37 -8.72 -5.41 -0.84
C ILE A 37 -8.61 -4.07 -0.09
N PHE A 38 -8.86 -4.07 1.22
CA PHE A 38 -8.72 -2.88 2.05
C PHE A 38 -7.28 -2.35 2.10
N GLU A 39 -6.27 -3.24 2.19
CA GLU A 39 -4.86 -2.88 2.06
C GLU A 39 -4.60 -2.13 0.74
N PHE A 40 -5.05 -2.67 -0.39
CA PHE A 40 -4.86 -2.01 -1.69
C PHE A 40 -5.58 -0.67 -1.76
N LEU A 41 -6.83 -0.57 -1.31
CA LEU A 41 -7.58 0.71 -1.28
C LEU A 41 -6.82 1.81 -0.53
N VAL A 42 -6.23 1.48 0.61
CA VAL A 42 -5.42 2.42 1.40
C VAL A 42 -4.12 2.79 0.67
N LEU A 43 -3.41 1.81 0.10
CA LEU A 43 -2.14 2.05 -0.59
C LEU A 43 -2.32 2.90 -1.86
N GLU A 44 -3.37 2.66 -2.64
CA GLU A 44 -3.74 3.45 -3.81
C GLU A 44 -4.08 4.91 -3.42
N SER A 45 -4.83 5.10 -2.33
CA SER A 45 -5.10 6.42 -1.77
C SER A 45 -3.82 7.14 -1.35
N ALA A 46 -2.85 6.41 -0.78
CA ALA A 46 -1.58 6.96 -0.38
C ALA A 46 -0.68 7.36 -1.57
N GLN A 47 -0.95 6.83 -2.77
CA GLN A 47 -0.17 7.13 -3.98
C GLN A 47 -0.35 8.58 -4.47
N ALA A 48 -1.50 9.24 -4.25
CA ALA A 48 -1.81 10.54 -4.85
C ALA A 48 -0.63 11.53 -4.87
N GLY A 49 -0.18 11.92 -6.06
CA GLY A 49 0.99 12.80 -6.27
C GLY A 49 2.38 12.12 -6.21
N LEU A 50 2.44 10.79 -6.20
CA LEU A 50 3.67 10.00 -6.12
C LEU A 50 3.66 8.85 -7.16
N SER A 51 4.83 8.26 -7.38
CA SER A 51 4.96 7.02 -8.15
C SER A 51 4.55 5.81 -7.31
N TRP A 52 3.92 4.81 -7.93
CA TRP A 52 3.52 3.57 -7.24
C TRP A 52 4.71 2.82 -6.62
N ILE A 53 5.89 2.85 -7.25
CA ILE A 53 7.11 2.25 -6.67
C ILE A 53 7.47 2.85 -5.30
N THR A 54 7.14 4.13 -5.06
CA THR A 54 7.33 4.76 -3.74
C THR A 54 6.46 4.08 -2.68
N ILE A 55 5.23 3.69 -3.05
CA ILE A 55 4.30 2.98 -2.17
C ILE A 55 4.74 1.53 -1.98
N LEU A 56 5.09 0.82 -3.05
CA LEU A 56 5.59 -0.57 -2.98
C LEU A 56 6.80 -0.71 -2.05
N ARG A 57 7.77 0.21 -2.12
CA ARG A 57 8.95 0.22 -1.23
C ARG A 57 8.59 0.44 0.24
N LYS A 58 7.46 1.08 0.53
CA LYS A 58 6.99 1.41 1.88
C LYS A 58 5.93 0.44 2.41
N ARG A 59 5.44 -0.48 1.56
CA ARG A 59 4.28 -1.35 1.84
C ARG A 59 4.41 -2.15 3.12
N GLU A 60 5.57 -2.75 3.38
CA GLU A 60 5.79 -3.50 4.64
C GLU A 60 5.70 -2.61 5.88
N ASN A 61 6.18 -1.37 5.79
CA ASN A 61 6.06 -0.44 6.90
C ASN A 61 4.60 0.00 7.10
N TYR A 62 3.86 0.24 6.01
CA TYR A 62 2.42 0.45 6.09
C TYR A 62 1.70 -0.71 6.79
N ARG A 63 2.00 -1.97 6.41
CA ARG A 63 1.44 -3.15 7.09
C ARG A 63 1.72 -3.13 8.58
N LYS A 64 2.96 -2.85 8.99
CA LYS A 64 3.35 -2.80 10.40
C LYS A 64 2.58 -1.72 11.16
N VAL A 65 2.57 -0.49 10.66
CA VAL A 65 2.03 0.66 11.39
C VAL A 65 0.50 0.69 11.40
N PHE A 66 -0.14 0.19 10.35
CA PHE A 66 -1.60 0.04 10.25
C PHE A 66 -2.08 -1.36 10.67
N LYS A 67 -1.33 -2.05 11.54
CA LYS A 67 -1.74 -3.29 12.24
C LYS A 67 -2.20 -4.41 11.29
N GLY A 68 -1.48 -4.59 10.19
CA GLY A 68 -1.78 -5.58 9.15
C GLY A 68 -3.03 -5.24 8.34
N PHE A 69 -3.35 -3.95 8.23
CA PHE A 69 -4.55 -3.45 7.56
C PHE A 69 -5.85 -4.01 8.13
N ASP A 70 -5.90 -4.28 9.45
CA ASP A 70 -7.12 -4.69 10.14
C ASP A 70 -8.02 -3.47 10.44
N PRO A 71 -9.15 -3.29 9.74
CA PRO A 71 -9.98 -2.09 9.90
C PRO A 71 -10.46 -1.92 11.34
N ARG A 72 -10.77 -3.02 12.04
CA ARG A 72 -11.25 -3.01 13.44
C ARG A 72 -10.20 -2.48 14.42
N LYS A 73 -8.92 -2.60 14.07
CA LYS A 73 -7.81 -2.01 14.85
C LYS A 73 -7.56 -0.56 14.46
N ILE A 74 -7.64 -0.25 13.17
CA ILE A 74 -7.38 1.09 12.63
C ILE A 74 -8.45 2.09 13.10
N ILE A 75 -9.72 1.71 13.19
CA ILE A 75 -10.79 2.63 13.68
C ILE A 75 -10.54 3.12 15.12
N LYS A 76 -9.69 2.42 15.89
CA LYS A 76 -9.33 2.78 17.27
C LYS A 76 -8.17 3.78 17.34
N PHE A 77 -7.58 4.15 16.21
CA PHE A 77 -6.47 5.10 16.18
C PHE A 77 -6.95 6.47 16.64
N THR A 78 -6.13 7.09 17.48
CA THR A 78 -6.39 8.38 18.09
C THR A 78 -5.60 9.49 17.40
N LYS A 79 -5.80 10.75 17.81
CA LYS A 79 -4.95 11.87 17.38
C LYS A 79 -3.47 11.63 17.71
N ALA A 80 -3.17 11.02 18.86
CA ALA A 80 -1.81 10.69 19.26
C ALA A 80 -1.18 9.66 18.30
N ASP A 81 -1.97 8.71 17.78
CA ASP A 81 -1.48 7.78 16.75
C ASP A 81 -1.17 8.50 15.45
N VAL A 82 -1.99 9.46 15.02
CA VAL A 82 -1.71 10.28 13.83
C VAL A 82 -0.41 11.06 13.99
N GLU A 83 -0.20 11.72 15.14
CA GLU A 83 1.07 12.44 15.41
C GLU A 83 2.27 11.51 15.40
N ARG A 84 2.15 10.33 16.02
CA ARG A 84 3.20 9.31 16.02
C ARG A 84 3.53 8.85 14.59
N LEU A 85 2.51 8.61 13.76
CA LEU A 85 2.69 8.17 12.38
C LEU A 85 3.30 9.27 11.49
N LEU A 86 3.03 10.54 11.76
CA LEU A 86 3.66 11.66 11.06
C LEU A 86 5.18 11.73 11.26
N GLN A 87 5.72 11.09 12.31
CA GLN A 87 7.16 10.99 12.54
C GLN A 87 7.78 9.74 11.88
N ASP A 88 6.98 8.81 11.35
CA ASP A 88 7.47 7.58 10.76
C ASP A 88 7.90 7.80 9.29
N ALA A 89 9.22 7.89 9.07
CA ALA A 89 9.80 8.04 7.73
C ALA A 89 9.61 6.81 6.82
N GLY A 90 9.19 5.68 7.37
CA GLY A 90 8.88 4.47 6.63
C GLY A 90 7.55 4.55 5.87
N ILE A 91 6.66 5.49 6.19
CA ILE A 91 5.44 5.76 5.41
C ILE A 91 5.50 7.12 4.69
N ILE A 92 4.38 7.55 4.08
CA ILE A 92 4.23 8.91 3.56
C ILE A 92 3.72 9.79 4.71
N ARG A 93 4.55 10.72 5.15
CA ARG A 93 4.28 11.65 6.27
C ARG A 93 3.33 12.78 5.83
N ASN A 94 2.11 12.42 5.50
CA ASN A 94 1.06 13.35 5.13
C ASN A 94 -0.17 13.09 6.00
N ARG A 95 -0.59 14.12 6.74
CA ARG A 95 -1.69 14.02 7.72
C ARG A 95 -2.98 13.55 7.08
N MET A 96 -3.37 14.16 5.96
CA MET A 96 -4.62 13.83 5.26
C MET A 96 -4.65 12.38 4.78
N LYS A 97 -3.53 11.84 4.27
CA LYS A 97 -3.43 10.42 3.86
C LYS A 97 -3.56 9.46 5.04
N ILE A 98 -2.97 9.79 6.18
CA ILE A 98 -3.08 8.99 7.40
C ILE A 98 -4.51 9.01 7.95
N GLU A 99 -5.11 10.20 8.05
CA GLU A 99 -6.50 10.37 8.50
C GLU A 99 -7.49 9.71 7.54
N ALA A 100 -7.25 9.78 6.23
CA ALA A 100 -8.04 9.07 5.22
C ALA A 100 -8.01 7.56 5.43
N THR A 101 -6.88 6.98 5.85
CA THR A 101 -6.80 5.54 6.18
C THR A 101 -7.75 5.17 7.32
N ILE A 102 -7.83 6.04 8.35
CA ILE A 102 -8.74 5.85 9.49
C ILE A 102 -10.20 6.02 9.05
N ASN A 103 -10.49 7.02 8.21
CA ASN A 103 -11.81 7.23 7.65
C ASN A 103 -12.27 6.04 6.80
N ASN A 104 -11.41 5.56 5.90
CA ASN A 104 -11.69 4.40 5.06
C ASN A 104 -11.98 3.15 5.91
N ALA A 105 -11.25 2.93 7.01
CA ALA A 105 -11.53 1.83 7.93
C ALA A 105 -12.92 1.92 8.58
N LYS A 106 -13.41 3.14 8.85
CA LYS A 106 -14.77 3.36 9.39
C LYS A 106 -15.84 3.12 8.35
N CYS A 107 -15.63 3.54 7.11
CA CYS A 107 -16.58 3.32 6.01
C CYS A 107 -16.62 1.88 5.52
N PHE A 108 -15.54 1.12 5.74
CA PHE A 108 -15.44 -0.28 5.32
C PHE A 108 -16.19 -1.26 6.25
N LEU A 109 -16.40 -0.87 7.52
CA LEU A 109 -17.08 -1.68 8.54
C LEU A 109 -18.57 -1.31 8.65
#